data_AF-A0A3D2JV86-F1
#
_entry.id   AF-A0A3D2JV86-F1
#
_cell.length_a   1.000
_cell.length_b   1.000
_cell.length_c   1.000
_cell.angle_alpha   90.00
_cell.angle_beta   90.00
_cell.angle_gamma   90.00
#
_symmetry.space_group_name_H-M   'P 1'
#
loop_
_entity.id
_entity.type
_entity.pdbx_description
1 polymer ?
#
loop_
_entity_poly.entity_id
_entity_poly.type
_entity_poly.pdbx_seq_one_letter_code
_entity_poly.pdbx_strand_id
1 'polypeptide(L)'
;MKHLAAAGREVNIALVQDRRALQEPDAWREFVHEVLELTHEYIAAVEFGHAINRVKWGIWDFEELKNLYAPLVELRQRYPAVNITGPATIDFEYPFLLAAMQQWPQQVPVAAISHHLYVDRRGAPENPQSRFNAVDKFALAAAIASYLKVPDDKVVVSEVNWPISGASIYSPVTSPFEYRLAKPGEVPDSGVEEFSYSDYMLRYIVLALCSGLVDRVFWWRLVARGYGLVDKNDDGELRERPAFLALQHFLLTLGDSTFVQACLPEQRDQRHGLYQFEFERPDGEHLLLCWSHGPAIAAPALEAARIEDALGNSLEAIPKELSGSPLYFRDVTGLS
;
A
#
# COMPACT_ATOMS: atom_id res chain seq x y z
N MET A 1 -2.98 20.86 -2.15
CA MET A 1 -1.53 20.74 -1.87
C MET A 1 -1.06 21.82 -0.91
N LYS A 2 -1.02 23.11 -1.30
CA LYS A 2 -0.61 24.22 -0.40
C LYS A 2 -1.23 24.20 0.99
N HIS A 3 -2.55 23.97 1.08
CA HIS A 3 -3.23 23.87 2.37
C HIS A 3 -2.74 22.69 3.24
N LEU A 4 -2.50 21.52 2.63
CA LEU A 4 -1.98 20.34 3.33
C LEU A 4 -0.54 20.56 3.80
N ALA A 5 0.32 21.10 2.92
CA ALA A 5 1.69 21.44 3.26
C ALA A 5 1.77 22.48 4.39
N ALA A 6 0.94 23.53 4.34
CA ALA A 6 0.85 24.53 5.40
C ALA A 6 0.34 23.96 6.74
N ALA A 7 -0.41 22.87 6.70
CA ALA A 7 -0.85 22.12 7.87
C ALA A 7 0.20 21.08 8.35
N GLY A 8 1.43 21.11 7.83
CA GLY A 8 2.50 20.19 8.19
C GLY A 8 2.30 18.76 7.67
N ARG A 9 1.42 18.55 6.69
CA ARG A 9 1.23 17.24 6.07
C ARG A 9 2.18 17.09 4.89
N GLU A 10 2.95 16.01 4.89
CA GLU A 10 3.76 15.65 3.74
C GLU A 10 2.85 15.27 2.55
N VAL A 11 3.18 15.75 1.35
CA VAL A 11 2.38 15.54 0.15
C VAL A 11 3.25 14.96 -0.95
N ASN A 12 2.79 13.86 -1.54
CA ASN A 12 3.35 13.32 -2.78
C ASN A 12 2.30 13.45 -3.89
N ILE A 13 2.77 13.59 -5.12
CA ILE A 13 1.90 13.59 -6.31
C ILE A 13 2.35 12.49 -7.27
N ALA A 14 1.41 11.96 -8.05
CA ALA A 14 1.72 11.04 -9.15
C ALA A 14 1.34 11.72 -10.48
N LEU A 15 2.24 11.66 -11.46
CA LEU A 15 1.98 12.12 -12.83
C LEU A 15 1.41 10.95 -13.63
N VAL A 16 0.10 11.00 -13.84
CA VAL A 16 -0.66 9.93 -14.50
C VAL A 16 -0.74 10.20 -16.00
N GLN A 17 -0.29 9.24 -16.80
CA GLN A 17 -0.36 9.29 -18.25
C GLN A 17 -1.59 8.57 -18.81
N ASP A 18 -2.05 9.03 -19.98
CA ASP A 18 -3.00 8.34 -20.84
C ASP A 18 -2.42 8.16 -22.24
N ARG A 19 -3.21 7.69 -23.21
CA ARG A 19 -2.71 7.51 -24.57
C ARG A 19 -2.26 8.82 -25.24
N ARG A 20 -2.90 9.95 -24.92
CA ARG A 20 -2.58 11.25 -25.51
C ARG A 20 -1.20 11.72 -25.07
N ALA A 21 -0.83 11.47 -23.81
CA ALA A 21 0.51 11.80 -23.31
C ALA A 21 1.65 11.16 -24.13
N LEU A 22 1.42 9.98 -24.72
CA LEU A 22 2.40 9.30 -25.59
C LEU A 22 2.35 9.79 -27.03
N GLN A 23 1.17 10.19 -27.52
CA GLN A 23 0.98 10.67 -28.90
C GLN A 23 1.38 12.13 -29.08
N GLU A 24 1.34 12.93 -28.00
CA GLU A 24 1.66 14.35 -27.97
C GLU A 24 2.77 14.60 -26.93
N PRO A 25 4.03 14.20 -27.22
CA PRO A 25 5.12 14.26 -26.25
C PRO A 25 5.45 15.69 -25.77
N ASP A 26 5.27 16.69 -26.64
CA ASP A 26 5.45 18.09 -26.26
C ASP A 26 4.36 18.54 -25.26
N ALA A 27 3.11 18.14 -25.47
CA ALA A 27 2.02 18.45 -24.54
C ALA A 27 2.22 17.73 -23.19
N TRP A 28 2.71 16.49 -23.20
CA TRP A 28 3.10 15.79 -21.97
C TRP A 28 4.22 16.53 -21.23
N ARG A 29 5.26 16.94 -21.95
CA ARG A 29 6.36 17.72 -21.38
C ARG A 29 5.88 19.03 -20.77
N GLU A 30 5.02 19.78 -21.47
CA GLU A 30 4.43 21.02 -20.98
C GLU A 30 3.60 20.79 -19.70
N PHE A 31 2.73 19.78 -19.71
CA PHE A 31 1.93 19.38 -18.54
C PHE A 31 2.82 19.07 -17.33
N VAL A 32 3.87 18.27 -17.53
CA VAL A 32 4.83 17.91 -16.48
C VAL A 32 5.49 19.17 -15.89
N HIS A 33 5.95 20.10 -16.74
CA HIS A 33 6.56 21.34 -16.27
C HIS A 33 5.58 22.25 -15.53
N GLU A 34 4.35 22.39 -16.04
CA GLU A 34 3.30 23.21 -15.42
C GLU A 34 2.93 22.69 -14.03
N VAL A 35 2.72 21.37 -13.90
CA VAL A 35 2.41 20.76 -12.60
C VAL A 35 3.54 21.00 -11.61
N LEU A 36 4.80 20.79 -12.00
CA LEU A 36 5.92 20.96 -11.07
C LEU A 36 6.17 22.43 -10.73
N GLU A 37 5.98 23.35 -11.68
CA GLU A 37 6.07 24.79 -11.41
C GLU A 37 5.09 25.21 -10.31
N LEU A 38 3.86 24.68 -10.33
CA LEU A 38 2.82 24.98 -9.34
C LEU A 38 2.99 24.26 -8.00
N THR A 39 3.77 23.17 -7.93
CA THR A 39 3.71 22.22 -6.81
C THR A 39 5.04 21.94 -6.13
N HIS A 40 6.18 22.17 -6.77
CA HIS A 40 7.50 21.71 -6.28
C HIS A 40 7.85 22.19 -4.86
N GLU A 41 7.39 23.37 -4.43
CA GLU A 41 7.63 23.88 -3.07
C GLU A 41 6.75 23.22 -1.99
N TYR A 42 5.72 22.47 -2.39
CA TYR A 42 4.69 21.93 -1.50
C TYR A 42 4.65 20.40 -1.47
N ILE A 43 5.52 19.72 -2.23
CA ILE A 43 5.57 18.27 -2.34
C ILE A 43 6.92 17.74 -1.84
N ALA A 44 6.90 16.56 -1.23
CA ALA A 44 8.12 15.85 -0.85
C ALA A 44 8.64 14.95 -1.98
N ALA A 45 7.74 14.40 -2.79
CA ALA A 45 8.10 13.61 -3.96
C ALA A 45 7.06 13.69 -5.09
N VAL A 46 7.53 13.40 -6.30
CA VAL A 46 6.70 13.12 -7.47
C VAL A 46 6.96 11.69 -7.95
N GLU A 47 5.91 10.89 -8.04
CA GLU A 47 5.92 9.61 -8.74
C GLU A 47 5.69 9.85 -10.23
N PHE A 48 6.59 9.32 -11.06
CA PHE A 48 6.51 9.52 -12.51
C PHE A 48 5.94 8.29 -13.21
N GLY A 49 4.78 8.49 -13.85
CA GLY A 49 4.00 7.41 -14.47
C GLY A 49 3.02 6.78 -13.50
N HIS A 50 2.15 5.92 -14.05
CA HIS A 50 1.13 5.23 -13.27
C HIS A 50 0.75 3.91 -13.93
N ALA A 51 0.93 2.79 -13.21
CA ALA A 51 0.62 1.44 -13.67
C ALA A 51 1.12 1.17 -15.10
N ILE A 52 2.40 1.47 -15.32
CA ILE A 52 3.03 1.57 -16.64
C ILE A 52 3.03 0.27 -17.46
N ASN A 53 2.79 -0.87 -16.79
CA ASN A 53 2.67 -2.21 -17.38
C ASN A 53 1.22 -2.58 -17.73
N ARG A 54 0.32 -1.61 -17.85
CA ARG A 54 -1.07 -1.83 -18.27
C ARG A 54 -1.41 -0.93 -19.45
N VAL A 55 -1.75 -1.54 -20.59
CA VAL A 55 -2.14 -0.83 -21.82
C VAL A 55 -3.31 0.14 -21.65
N LYS A 56 -4.14 -0.04 -20.61
CA LYS A 56 -5.22 0.90 -20.26
C LYS A 56 -4.71 2.30 -19.91
N TRP A 57 -3.45 2.41 -19.50
CA TRP A 57 -2.76 3.66 -19.20
C TRP A 57 -1.85 4.12 -20.34
N GLY A 58 -2.15 3.70 -21.57
CA GLY A 58 -1.63 4.33 -22.79
C GLY A 58 -0.27 3.85 -23.30
N ILE A 59 0.51 3.12 -22.50
CA ILE A 59 1.86 2.64 -22.87
C ILE A 59 1.78 1.22 -23.45
N TRP A 60 2.33 1.01 -24.64
CA TRP A 60 2.29 -0.27 -25.33
C TRP A 60 3.66 -0.97 -25.43
N ASP A 61 4.76 -0.22 -25.45
CA ASP A 61 6.11 -0.76 -25.51
C ASP A 61 7.15 0.10 -24.76
N PHE A 62 8.39 -0.38 -24.74
CA PHE A 62 9.48 0.28 -24.03
C PHE A 62 10.02 1.54 -24.73
N GLU A 63 9.79 1.71 -26.04
CA GLU A 63 10.15 2.94 -26.75
C GLU A 63 9.20 4.06 -26.34
N GLU A 64 7.89 3.78 -26.28
CA GLU A 64 6.90 4.70 -25.73
C GLU A 64 7.19 5.03 -24.26
N LEU A 65 7.57 4.05 -23.44
CA LEU A 65 7.94 4.29 -22.04
C LEU A 65 9.17 5.21 -21.93
N LYS A 66 10.20 5.00 -22.75
CA LYS A 66 11.38 5.85 -22.79
C LYS A 66 11.02 7.30 -23.17
N ASN A 67 10.11 7.48 -24.13
CA ASN A 67 9.63 8.81 -24.53
C ASN A 67 8.82 9.49 -23.43
N LEU A 68 7.99 8.73 -22.69
CA LEU A 68 7.28 9.24 -21.52
C LEU A 68 8.25 9.81 -20.47
N TYR A 69 9.39 9.14 -20.25
CA TYR A 69 10.42 9.57 -19.30
C TYR A 69 11.29 10.73 -19.77
N ALA A 70 11.24 11.13 -21.03
CA ALA A 70 12.12 12.17 -21.57
C ALA A 70 12.15 13.49 -20.75
N PRO A 71 11.01 14.00 -20.22
CA PRO A 71 11.00 15.23 -19.42
C PRO A 71 11.75 15.15 -18.07
N LEU A 72 12.04 13.94 -17.55
CA LEU A 72 12.66 13.76 -16.23
C LEU A 72 14.03 14.44 -16.11
N VAL A 73 14.80 14.50 -17.19
CA VAL A 73 16.14 15.12 -17.20
C VAL A 73 16.03 16.62 -16.91
N GLU A 74 15.07 17.29 -17.55
CA GLU A 74 14.82 18.71 -17.35
C GLU A 74 14.20 18.99 -15.99
N LEU A 75 13.28 18.14 -15.53
CA LEU A 75 12.72 18.21 -14.19
C LEU A 75 13.81 18.16 -13.13
N ARG A 76 14.75 17.21 -13.22
CA ARG A 76 15.85 17.08 -12.27
C ARG A 76 16.75 18.32 -12.25
N GLN A 77 17.00 18.92 -13.41
CA GLN A 77 17.81 20.15 -13.53
C GLN A 77 17.10 21.36 -12.93
N ARG A 78 15.80 21.52 -13.19
CA ARG A 78 15.02 22.69 -12.75
C ARG A 78 14.61 22.60 -11.27
N TYR A 79 14.33 21.39 -10.78
CA TYR A 79 13.83 21.15 -9.43
C TYR A 79 14.74 20.18 -8.65
N PRO A 80 16.01 20.56 -8.39
CA PRO A 80 17.01 19.69 -7.78
C PRO A 80 16.71 19.29 -6.32
N ALA A 81 15.69 19.83 -5.67
CA ALA A 81 15.24 19.40 -4.33
C ALA A 81 14.09 18.37 -4.35
N VAL A 82 13.35 18.23 -5.45
CA VAL A 82 12.20 17.32 -5.51
C VAL A 82 12.67 15.87 -5.66
N ASN A 83 12.17 14.98 -4.80
CA ASN A 83 12.41 13.54 -4.95
C ASN A 83 11.57 12.99 -6.09
N ILE A 84 12.16 12.12 -6.91
CA ILE A 84 11.47 11.47 -8.03
C ILE A 84 11.41 9.98 -7.71
N THR A 85 10.21 9.41 -7.66
CA THR A 85 9.99 7.97 -7.45
C THR A 85 9.43 7.32 -8.71
N GLY A 86 9.68 6.03 -8.88
CA GLY A 86 9.23 5.29 -10.06
C GLY A 86 9.59 3.81 -9.96
N PRO A 87 9.14 2.96 -10.89
CA PRO A 87 8.45 3.35 -12.13
C PRO A 87 6.92 3.15 -12.07
N ALA A 88 6.32 3.07 -10.87
CA ALA A 88 4.87 2.89 -10.70
C ALA A 88 4.32 1.65 -11.42
N THR A 89 5.04 0.51 -11.34
CA THR A 89 4.53 -0.76 -11.88
C THR A 89 3.40 -1.29 -10.99
N ILE A 90 2.37 -1.89 -11.59
CA ILE A 90 1.26 -2.50 -10.86
C ILE A 90 1.32 -4.03 -10.86
N ASP A 91 0.80 -4.62 -9.78
CA ASP A 91 0.75 -6.07 -9.53
C ASP A 91 2.14 -6.72 -9.40
N PHE A 92 2.19 -8.03 -9.17
CA PHE A 92 3.45 -8.76 -8.99
C PHE A 92 4.17 -9.05 -10.32
N GLU A 93 4.74 -8.00 -10.94
CA GLU A 93 5.43 -8.04 -12.24
C GLU A 93 6.84 -7.42 -12.20
N TYR A 94 7.67 -7.85 -11.25
CA TYR A 94 9.02 -7.31 -11.11
C TYR A 94 9.97 -7.51 -12.30
N PRO A 95 9.84 -8.55 -13.15
CA PRO A 95 10.59 -8.58 -14.42
C PRO A 95 10.30 -7.38 -15.32
N PHE A 96 9.04 -6.92 -15.35
CA PHE A 96 8.67 -5.70 -16.08
C PHE A 96 9.28 -4.47 -15.41
N LEU A 97 9.20 -4.37 -14.08
CA LEU A 97 9.79 -3.26 -13.33
C LEU A 97 11.28 -3.11 -13.66
N LEU A 98 12.05 -4.20 -13.64
CA LEU A 98 13.47 -4.19 -14.02
C LEU A 98 13.69 -3.70 -15.45
N ALA A 99 12.89 -4.17 -16.41
CA ALA A 99 12.98 -3.75 -17.81
C ALA A 99 12.57 -2.27 -18.00
N ALA A 100 11.57 -1.80 -17.26
CA ALA A 100 11.15 -0.40 -17.24
C ALA A 100 12.26 0.52 -16.69
N MET A 101 12.94 0.08 -15.63
CA MET A 101 14.07 0.80 -15.05
C MET A 101 15.28 0.89 -15.99
N GLN A 102 15.42 -0.02 -16.98
CA GLN A 102 16.43 0.14 -18.04
C GLN A 102 16.12 1.29 -19.01
N GLN A 103 14.85 1.71 -19.11
CA GLN A 103 14.45 2.86 -19.92
C GLN A 103 14.54 4.18 -19.14
N TRP A 104 14.74 4.12 -17.82
CA TRP A 104 14.86 5.30 -16.98
C TRP A 104 16.15 6.09 -17.31
N PRO A 105 16.10 7.42 -17.42
CA PRO A 105 17.29 8.23 -17.72
C PRO A 105 18.37 8.07 -16.63
N GLN A 106 19.54 7.57 -17.00
CA GLN A 106 20.63 7.25 -16.05
C GLN A 106 21.10 8.44 -15.22
N GLN A 107 21.03 9.65 -15.77
CA GLN A 107 21.39 10.90 -15.08
C GLN A 107 20.34 11.38 -14.07
N VAL A 108 19.17 10.73 -13.99
CA VAL A 108 18.11 11.10 -13.05
C VAL A 108 18.08 10.08 -11.91
N PRO A 109 18.59 10.44 -10.72
CA PRO A 109 18.52 9.54 -9.57
C PRO A 109 17.07 9.28 -9.17
N VAL A 110 16.77 8.02 -8.88
CA VAL A 110 15.49 7.59 -8.31
C VAL A 110 15.60 7.62 -6.79
N ALA A 111 14.69 8.32 -6.13
CA ALA A 111 14.69 8.46 -4.68
C ALA A 111 14.14 7.22 -3.96
N ALA A 112 13.21 6.51 -4.59
CA ALA A 112 12.67 5.24 -4.12
C ALA A 112 12.05 4.47 -5.30
N ILE A 113 12.12 3.13 -5.26
CA ILE A 113 11.30 2.31 -6.15
C ILE A 113 9.84 2.45 -5.72
N SER A 114 8.97 2.86 -6.63
CA SER A 114 7.54 2.95 -6.37
C SER A 114 6.77 1.85 -7.09
N HIS A 115 5.78 1.29 -6.39
CA HIS A 115 5.04 0.12 -6.87
C HIS A 115 3.59 0.11 -6.36
N HIS A 116 2.65 -0.20 -7.26
CA HIS A 116 1.25 -0.45 -6.92
C HIS A 116 1.09 -1.94 -6.56
N LEU A 117 1.46 -2.30 -5.33
CA LEU A 117 1.65 -3.70 -4.94
C LEU A 117 0.37 -4.33 -4.38
N TYR A 118 -0.56 -4.62 -5.26
CA TYR A 118 -1.78 -5.35 -4.96
C TYR A 118 -1.51 -6.84 -4.70
N VAL A 119 -2.15 -7.36 -3.64
CA VAL A 119 -2.19 -8.79 -3.32
C VAL A 119 -3.63 -9.28 -3.09
N ASP A 120 -4.61 -8.43 -3.39
CA ASP A 120 -6.05 -8.59 -3.19
C ASP A 120 -6.60 -9.91 -3.73
N ARG A 121 -6.15 -10.31 -4.93
CA ARG A 121 -6.57 -11.55 -5.57
C ARG A 121 -6.17 -12.81 -4.79
N ARG A 122 -5.32 -12.69 -3.76
CA ARG A 122 -4.90 -13.80 -2.89
C ARG A 122 -5.70 -13.84 -1.58
N GLY A 123 -6.61 -12.91 -1.32
CA GLY A 123 -7.25 -12.77 -0.01
C GLY A 123 -6.30 -12.08 0.96
N ALA A 124 -5.95 -12.73 2.08
CA ALA A 124 -5.06 -12.17 3.09
C ALA A 124 -3.64 -11.88 2.53
N PRO A 125 -2.92 -10.86 3.04
CA PRO A 125 -1.59 -10.49 2.54
C PRO A 125 -0.50 -11.57 2.70
N GLU A 126 -0.69 -12.51 3.63
CA GLU A 126 0.21 -13.64 3.89
C GLU A 126 0.03 -14.79 2.90
N ASN A 127 -1.09 -14.82 2.17
CA ASN A 127 -1.34 -15.85 1.17
C ASN A 127 -0.36 -15.70 0.00
N PRO A 128 0.31 -16.80 -0.41
CA PRO A 128 1.30 -16.73 -1.47
C PRO A 128 0.66 -16.55 -2.86
N GLN A 129 1.29 -15.73 -3.69
CA GLN A 129 1.17 -15.80 -5.14
C GLN A 129 2.37 -16.59 -5.66
N SER A 130 2.10 -17.81 -6.13
CA SER A 130 3.14 -18.83 -6.35
C SER A 130 3.86 -19.19 -5.05
N ARG A 131 5.03 -18.59 -4.76
CA ARG A 131 5.81 -18.83 -3.53
C ARG A 131 6.08 -17.55 -2.74
N PHE A 132 5.51 -16.43 -3.16
CA PHE A 132 5.79 -15.12 -2.58
C PHE A 132 4.53 -14.56 -1.92
N ASN A 133 4.56 -14.40 -0.60
CA ASN A 133 3.57 -13.60 0.13
C ASN A 133 3.93 -12.10 0.07
N ALA A 134 3.19 -11.23 0.76
CA ALA A 134 3.49 -9.80 0.79
C ALA A 134 4.93 -9.49 1.22
N VAL A 135 5.42 -10.09 2.31
CA VAL A 135 6.80 -9.86 2.82
C VAL A 135 7.85 -10.30 1.81
N ASP A 136 7.67 -11.47 1.18
CA ASP A 136 8.60 -11.94 0.15
C ASP A 136 8.61 -11.00 -1.07
N LYS A 137 7.45 -10.41 -1.41
CA LYS A 137 7.34 -9.41 -2.49
C LYS A 137 8.03 -8.11 -2.11
N PHE A 138 7.94 -7.65 -0.86
CA PHE A 138 8.69 -6.48 -0.38
C PHE A 138 10.19 -6.73 -0.43
N ALA A 139 10.65 -7.91 0.01
CA ALA A 139 12.06 -8.29 -0.04
C ALA A 139 12.62 -8.28 -1.46
N LEU A 140 11.83 -8.73 -2.45
CA LEU A 140 12.25 -8.69 -3.84
C LEU A 140 12.26 -7.26 -4.40
N ALA A 141 11.33 -6.38 -4.00
CA ALA A 141 11.39 -4.96 -4.35
C ALA A 141 12.62 -4.27 -3.76
N ALA A 142 12.93 -4.50 -2.48
CA ALA A 142 14.11 -3.96 -1.81
C ALA A 142 15.41 -4.48 -2.45
N ALA A 143 15.48 -5.77 -2.80
CA ALA A 143 16.61 -6.34 -3.53
C ALA A 143 16.80 -5.68 -4.92
N ILE A 144 15.71 -5.34 -5.61
CA ILE A 144 15.77 -4.60 -6.87
C ILE A 144 16.23 -3.15 -6.64
N ALA A 145 15.72 -2.47 -5.61
CA ALA A 145 16.17 -1.13 -5.23
C ALA A 145 17.68 -1.11 -4.96
N SER A 146 18.18 -2.10 -4.23
CA SER A 146 19.61 -2.30 -3.95
C SER A 146 20.42 -2.56 -5.22
N TYR A 147 19.94 -3.45 -6.09
CA TYR A 147 20.57 -3.73 -7.38
C TYR A 147 20.67 -2.48 -8.27
N LEU A 148 19.63 -1.64 -8.26
CA LEU A 148 19.57 -0.38 -8.99
C LEU A 148 20.28 0.78 -8.26
N LYS A 149 20.85 0.54 -7.08
CA LYS A 149 21.55 1.52 -6.23
C LYS A 149 20.68 2.71 -5.83
N VAL A 150 19.40 2.44 -5.58
CA VAL A 150 18.49 3.42 -4.98
C VAL A 150 18.96 3.70 -3.55
N PRO A 151 18.99 4.98 -3.10
CA PRO A 151 19.45 5.31 -1.75
C PRO A 151 18.70 4.53 -0.67
N ASP A 152 19.43 3.98 0.29
CA ASP A 152 18.93 3.16 1.41
C ASP A 152 18.01 1.99 0.99
N ASP A 153 18.14 1.50 -0.25
CA ASP A 153 17.30 0.47 -0.84
C ASP A 153 15.79 0.82 -0.81
N LYS A 154 15.47 2.12 -0.86
CA LYS A 154 14.12 2.63 -0.59
C LYS A 154 13.04 2.08 -1.51
N VAL A 155 11.93 1.66 -0.90
CA VAL A 155 10.73 1.15 -1.56
C VAL A 155 9.49 1.85 -1.01
N VAL A 156 8.66 2.35 -1.92
CA VAL A 156 7.35 2.93 -1.63
C VAL A 156 6.27 2.08 -2.30
N VAL A 157 5.35 1.56 -1.49
CA VAL A 157 4.08 1.04 -2.01
C VAL A 157 3.18 2.25 -2.25
N SER A 158 3.15 2.76 -3.47
CA SER A 158 2.42 3.98 -3.84
C SER A 158 0.93 3.76 -4.06
N GLU A 159 0.50 2.50 -4.19
CA GLU A 159 -0.91 2.15 -4.26
C GLU A 159 -1.16 0.69 -3.82
N VAL A 160 -2.10 0.49 -2.90
CA VAL A 160 -2.61 -0.85 -2.54
C VAL A 160 -3.98 -0.73 -1.89
N ASN A 161 -4.86 -1.70 -2.12
CA ASN A 161 -6.11 -1.93 -1.39
C ASN A 161 -6.72 -3.29 -1.69
N TRP A 162 -7.94 -3.50 -1.19
CA TRP A 162 -8.82 -4.56 -1.68
C TRP A 162 -10.14 -3.96 -2.20
N PRO A 163 -10.74 -4.58 -3.23
CA PRO A 163 -12.13 -4.34 -3.60
C PRO A 163 -13.08 -4.82 -2.50
N ILE A 164 -14.18 -4.11 -2.30
CA ILE A 164 -15.26 -4.50 -1.38
C ILE A 164 -16.24 -5.42 -2.10
N SER A 165 -16.62 -6.49 -1.41
CA SER A 165 -17.67 -7.45 -1.82
C SER A 165 -19.00 -6.72 -2.04
N GLY A 166 -19.75 -7.11 -3.07
CA GLY A 166 -21.05 -6.54 -3.42
C GLY A 166 -21.00 -5.14 -4.06
N ALA A 167 -19.81 -4.62 -4.37
CA ALA A 167 -19.67 -3.27 -4.91
C ALA A 167 -20.03 -3.12 -6.41
N SER A 168 -20.22 -4.22 -7.15
CA SER A 168 -20.65 -4.23 -8.57
C SER A 168 -19.85 -3.22 -9.43
N ILE A 169 -20.52 -2.29 -10.11
CA ILE A 169 -19.93 -1.29 -11.01
C ILE A 169 -18.96 -0.31 -10.31
N TYR A 170 -18.91 -0.31 -8.97
CA TYR A 170 -17.96 0.48 -8.20
C TYR A 170 -16.67 -0.29 -7.88
N SER A 171 -16.64 -1.60 -8.09
CA SER A 171 -15.44 -2.42 -7.92
C SER A 171 -14.43 -2.17 -9.05
N PRO A 172 -13.14 -1.97 -8.74
CA PRO A 172 -12.10 -1.79 -9.75
C PRO A 172 -11.84 -3.07 -10.55
N VAL A 173 -12.27 -4.23 -10.03
CA VAL A 173 -12.12 -5.53 -10.68
C VAL A 173 -13.34 -5.87 -11.55
N THR A 174 -14.55 -5.58 -11.07
CA THR A 174 -15.80 -5.98 -11.73
C THR A 174 -16.28 -4.95 -12.76
N SER A 175 -16.10 -3.66 -12.48
CA SER A 175 -16.60 -2.55 -13.32
C SER A 175 -16.20 -2.60 -14.80
N PRO A 176 -14.99 -3.05 -15.21
CA PRO A 176 -14.64 -3.10 -16.63
C PRO A 176 -15.50 -4.10 -17.43
N PHE A 177 -16.08 -5.10 -16.77
CA PHE A 177 -16.79 -6.22 -17.39
C PHE A 177 -18.32 -6.01 -17.36
N GLU A 178 -18.87 -5.53 -16.24
CA GLU A 178 -20.32 -5.32 -16.07
C GLU A 178 -20.91 -4.25 -17.01
N TYR A 179 -20.11 -3.29 -17.46
CA TYR A 179 -20.61 -2.23 -18.35
C TYR A 179 -20.66 -2.64 -19.83
N ARG A 180 -19.90 -3.65 -20.27
CA ARG A 180 -19.71 -3.92 -21.72
C ARG A 180 -19.75 -5.38 -22.17
N LEU A 181 -19.52 -6.35 -21.30
CA LEU A 181 -19.20 -7.73 -21.74
C LEU A 181 -20.02 -8.82 -21.06
N ALA A 182 -20.67 -8.53 -19.93
CA ALA A 182 -21.40 -9.50 -19.13
C ALA A 182 -22.69 -8.88 -18.58
N LYS A 183 -23.72 -9.69 -18.36
CA LYS A 183 -24.92 -9.22 -17.64
C LYS A 183 -24.57 -8.97 -16.16
N PRO A 184 -25.27 -8.05 -15.47
CA PRO A 184 -25.12 -7.90 -14.02
C PRO A 184 -25.24 -9.26 -13.32
N GLY A 185 -24.25 -9.59 -12.49
CA GLY A 185 -24.17 -10.87 -11.75
C GLY A 185 -23.51 -12.05 -12.49
N GLU A 186 -23.09 -11.90 -13.75
CA GLU A 186 -22.31 -12.93 -14.47
C GLU A 186 -20.80 -12.85 -14.16
N VAL A 187 -20.32 -11.70 -13.67
CA VAL A 187 -18.93 -11.53 -13.26
C VAL A 187 -18.80 -11.94 -11.79
N PRO A 188 -17.95 -12.92 -11.45
CA PRO A 188 -17.77 -13.34 -10.08
C PRO A 188 -17.33 -12.17 -9.20
N ASP A 189 -17.98 -12.04 -8.05
CA ASP A 189 -17.50 -11.12 -7.03
C ASP A 189 -16.16 -11.61 -6.48
N SER A 190 -15.18 -10.73 -6.55
CA SER A 190 -13.81 -10.95 -6.06
C SER A 190 -13.43 -9.95 -4.97
N GLY A 191 -14.41 -9.19 -4.49
CA GLY A 191 -14.28 -8.33 -3.33
C GLY A 191 -14.18 -9.11 -2.03
N VAL A 192 -13.83 -8.39 -0.97
CA VAL A 192 -13.81 -8.90 0.40
C VAL A 192 -14.82 -8.16 1.26
N GLU A 193 -15.35 -8.82 2.27
CA GLU A 193 -16.23 -8.21 3.26
C GLU A 193 -15.51 -7.08 4.02
N GLU A 194 -16.26 -6.05 4.47
CA GLU A 194 -15.65 -4.84 5.06
C GLU A 194 -14.75 -5.11 6.28
N PHE A 195 -15.11 -6.09 7.12
CA PHE A 195 -14.28 -6.50 8.25
C PHE A 195 -13.00 -7.23 7.80
N SER A 196 -13.10 -8.11 6.79
CA SER A 196 -11.92 -8.75 6.21
C SER A 196 -10.99 -7.74 5.53
N TYR A 197 -11.54 -6.73 4.85
CA TYR A 197 -10.78 -5.59 4.32
C TYR A 197 -10.03 -4.86 5.43
N SER A 198 -10.70 -4.56 6.54
CA SER A 198 -10.10 -3.94 7.73
C SER A 198 -8.91 -4.74 8.27
N ASP A 199 -9.11 -6.04 8.45
CA ASP A 199 -8.06 -6.95 8.95
C ASP A 199 -6.89 -7.04 7.98
N TYR A 200 -7.16 -7.23 6.69
CA TYR A 200 -6.12 -7.35 5.66
C TYR A 200 -5.32 -6.06 5.50
N MET A 201 -5.96 -4.90 5.65
CA MET A 201 -5.29 -3.61 5.63
C MET A 201 -4.27 -3.49 6.76
N LEU A 202 -4.69 -3.67 8.01
CA LEU A 202 -3.79 -3.55 9.15
C LEU A 202 -2.63 -4.55 9.03
N ARG A 203 -2.94 -5.80 8.67
CA ARG A 203 -1.93 -6.84 8.47
C ARG A 203 -0.94 -6.48 7.37
N TYR A 204 -1.40 -5.96 6.23
CA TYR A 204 -0.51 -5.52 5.16
C TYR A 204 0.39 -4.37 5.62
N ILE A 205 -0.16 -3.34 6.27
CA ILE A 205 0.60 -2.18 6.74
C ILE A 205 1.67 -2.61 7.74
N VAL A 206 1.31 -3.46 8.71
CA VAL A 206 2.25 -3.97 9.71
C VAL A 206 3.34 -4.82 9.05
N LEU A 207 2.97 -5.77 8.18
CA LEU A 207 3.95 -6.60 7.45
C LEU A 207 4.88 -5.77 6.57
N ALA A 208 4.38 -4.70 5.93
CA ALA A 208 5.19 -3.81 5.11
C ALA A 208 6.19 -3.01 5.97
N LEU A 209 5.69 -2.23 6.93
CA LEU A 209 6.50 -1.29 7.69
C LEU A 209 7.43 -2.00 8.67
N CYS A 210 6.94 -3.02 9.39
CA CYS A 210 7.75 -3.76 10.37
C CYS A 210 8.75 -4.74 9.74
N SER A 211 8.66 -5.00 8.42
CA SER A 211 9.72 -5.73 7.73
C SER A 211 11.00 -4.92 7.57
N GLY A 212 10.93 -3.59 7.66
CA GLY A 212 12.04 -2.69 7.33
C GLY A 212 12.36 -2.62 5.84
N LEU A 213 11.56 -3.25 4.97
CA LEU A 213 11.79 -3.33 3.52
C LEU A 213 10.94 -2.35 2.71
N VAL A 214 10.00 -1.68 3.36
CA VAL A 214 9.10 -0.68 2.75
C VAL A 214 9.10 0.56 3.62
N ASP A 215 9.50 1.68 3.05
CA ASP A 215 9.56 2.98 3.73
C ASP A 215 8.18 3.60 3.93
N ARG A 216 7.26 3.35 2.98
CA ARG A 216 5.95 3.96 2.99
C ARG A 216 4.92 3.16 2.23
N VAL A 217 3.71 3.15 2.77
CA VAL A 217 2.51 2.61 2.13
C VAL A 217 1.48 3.73 1.95
N PHE A 218 1.03 3.92 0.71
CA PHE A 218 -0.10 4.77 0.38
C PHE A 218 -1.34 3.91 0.16
N TRP A 219 -2.26 4.00 1.12
CA TRP A 219 -3.49 3.22 1.07
C TRP A 219 -4.50 3.84 0.09
N TRP A 220 -4.89 3.09 -0.94
CA TRP A 220 -5.82 3.55 -1.95
C TRP A 220 -7.26 3.15 -1.59
N ARG A 221 -8.18 4.01 -1.24
CA ARG A 221 -8.10 5.45 -1.09
C ARG A 221 -9.01 5.85 0.06
N LEU A 222 -8.91 7.10 0.49
CA LEU A 222 -9.73 7.59 1.59
C LEU A 222 -11.23 7.47 1.30
N VAL A 223 -11.71 8.00 0.16
CA VAL A 223 -13.14 8.02 -0.18
C VAL A 223 -13.37 7.31 -1.51
N ALA A 224 -14.11 6.20 -1.50
CA ALA A 224 -14.59 5.47 -2.68
C ALA A 224 -15.61 4.38 -2.29
N ARG A 225 -16.63 4.20 -3.14
CA ARG A 225 -17.72 3.24 -2.88
C ARG A 225 -17.32 1.77 -2.97
N GLY A 226 -16.42 1.41 -3.88
CA GLY A 226 -16.08 0.00 -4.07
C GLY A 226 -14.82 -0.49 -3.37
N TYR A 227 -14.08 0.37 -2.66
CA TYR A 227 -12.73 0.07 -2.13
C TYR A 227 -12.15 1.14 -1.21
N GLY A 228 -12.91 2.19 -0.86
CA GLY A 228 -12.41 3.26 -0.01
C GLY A 228 -12.55 2.94 1.47
N LEU A 229 -11.79 3.65 2.32
CA LEU A 229 -12.00 3.60 3.78
C LEU A 229 -13.34 4.24 4.20
N VAL A 230 -13.78 5.23 3.42
CA VAL A 230 -15.06 5.91 3.56
C VAL A 230 -15.89 5.64 2.32
N ASP A 231 -17.10 5.14 2.54
CA ASP A 231 -18.13 5.00 1.53
C ASP A 231 -18.78 6.35 1.25
N LYS A 232 -19.04 6.64 -0.03
CA LYS A 232 -19.81 7.81 -0.45
C LYS A 232 -21.07 7.30 -1.15
N ASN A 233 -22.19 7.40 -0.45
CA ASN A 233 -23.49 6.99 -0.96
C ASN A 233 -23.96 7.91 -2.08
N ASP A 234 -24.98 7.47 -2.83
CA ASP A 234 -25.55 8.24 -3.95
C ASP A 234 -26.09 9.61 -3.50
N ASP A 235 -26.60 9.69 -2.27
CA ASP A 235 -27.10 10.92 -1.64
C ASP A 235 -25.97 11.85 -1.15
N GLY A 236 -24.70 11.45 -1.32
CA GLY A 236 -23.53 12.21 -0.94
C GLY A 236 -23.09 12.03 0.52
N GLU A 237 -23.84 11.27 1.33
CA GLU A 237 -23.46 10.93 2.69
C GLU A 237 -22.17 10.11 2.75
N LEU A 238 -21.31 10.46 3.70
CA LEU A 238 -20.06 9.76 3.97
C LEU A 238 -20.26 8.79 5.13
N ARG A 239 -19.97 7.51 4.90
CA ARG A 239 -19.99 6.48 5.93
C ARG A 239 -18.60 5.89 6.10
N GLU A 240 -18.06 6.02 7.30
CA GLU A 240 -16.80 5.37 7.68
C GLU A 240 -17.02 3.84 7.72
N ARG A 241 -16.14 3.09 7.06
CA ARG A 241 -16.12 1.62 7.13
C ARG A 241 -15.33 1.18 8.37
N PRO A 242 -15.47 -0.08 8.81
CA PRO A 242 -14.62 -0.65 9.86
C PRO A 242 -13.12 -0.37 9.67
N ALA A 243 -12.62 -0.46 8.43
CA ALA A 243 -11.23 -0.15 8.11
C ALA A 243 -10.82 1.30 8.45
N PHE A 244 -11.71 2.29 8.31
CA PHE A 244 -11.39 3.67 8.69
C PHE A 244 -11.13 3.77 10.20
N LEU A 245 -12.03 3.19 11.01
CA LEU A 245 -11.93 3.19 12.46
C LEU A 245 -10.72 2.38 12.93
N ALA A 246 -10.46 1.23 12.29
CA ALA A 246 -9.32 0.38 12.59
C ALA A 246 -7.99 1.08 12.30
N LEU A 247 -7.87 1.77 11.16
CA LEU A 247 -6.68 2.56 10.85
C LEU A 247 -6.51 3.74 11.81
N GLN A 248 -7.60 4.41 12.18
CA GLN A 248 -7.54 5.48 13.17
C GLN A 248 -7.02 4.96 14.51
N HIS A 249 -7.55 3.84 15.01
CA HIS A 249 -7.09 3.22 16.24
C HIS A 249 -5.62 2.79 16.13
N PHE A 250 -5.23 2.12 15.03
CA PHE A 250 -3.84 1.75 14.76
C PHE A 250 -2.90 2.95 14.83
N LEU A 251 -3.23 4.06 14.16
CA LEU A 251 -2.39 5.26 14.15
C LEU A 251 -2.30 5.94 15.53
N LEU A 252 -3.39 5.98 16.28
CA LEU A 252 -3.39 6.57 17.64
C LEU A 252 -2.63 5.70 18.66
N THR A 253 -2.65 4.37 18.47
CA THR A 253 -2.02 3.42 19.38
C THR A 253 -0.55 3.19 19.05
N LEU A 254 -0.21 3.03 17.76
CA LEU A 254 1.11 2.62 17.29
C LEU A 254 1.85 3.65 16.42
N GLY A 255 1.23 4.78 16.06
CA GLY A 255 1.78 5.71 15.06
C GLY A 255 3.14 6.34 15.42
N ASP A 256 3.37 6.56 16.72
CA ASP A 256 4.65 7.10 17.25
C ASP A 256 5.48 6.01 17.98
N SER A 257 5.10 4.75 17.86
CA SER A 257 5.75 3.64 18.55
C SER A 257 6.99 3.16 17.80
N THR A 258 7.96 2.62 18.55
CA THR A 258 9.11 1.92 17.99
C THR A 258 8.77 0.44 17.84
N PHE A 259 8.93 -0.09 16.62
CA PHE A 259 8.87 -1.53 16.40
C PHE A 259 10.13 -2.19 16.99
N VAL A 260 9.93 -3.21 17.83
CA VAL A 260 11.02 -3.90 18.57
C VAL A 260 11.41 -5.19 17.85
N GLN A 261 10.45 -6.10 17.69
CA GLN A 261 10.66 -7.41 17.05
C GLN A 261 9.35 -8.05 16.60
N ALA A 262 9.46 -9.05 15.74
CA ALA A 262 8.32 -9.86 15.32
C ALA A 262 8.62 -11.36 15.41
N CYS A 263 7.62 -12.12 15.82
CA CYS A 263 7.61 -13.58 15.72
C CYS A 263 6.59 -13.97 14.64
N LEU A 264 7.09 -14.58 13.56
CA LEU A 264 6.30 -15.00 12.41
C LEU A 264 6.36 -16.53 12.29
N PRO A 265 5.39 -17.19 11.64
CA PRO A 265 5.41 -18.64 11.49
C PRO A 265 6.62 -19.15 10.70
N GLU A 266 7.28 -20.19 11.22
CA GLU A 266 8.43 -20.82 10.54
C GLU A 266 8.06 -21.56 9.24
N GLN A 267 6.82 -22.09 9.17
CA GLN A 267 6.39 -22.92 8.05
C GLN A 267 6.24 -22.12 6.77
N ARG A 268 7.01 -22.52 5.74
CA ARG A 268 7.18 -21.68 4.57
C ARG A 268 6.08 -21.76 3.51
N ASP A 269 5.30 -22.84 3.46
CA ASP A 269 4.41 -23.07 2.33
C ASP A 269 3.15 -22.21 2.39
N GLN A 270 2.41 -22.29 3.50
CA GLN A 270 1.15 -21.56 3.70
C GLN A 270 1.29 -20.37 4.64
N ARG A 271 2.43 -20.25 5.35
CA ARG A 271 2.69 -19.15 6.31
C ARG A 271 1.59 -19.04 7.39
N HIS A 272 0.88 -20.13 7.65
CA HIS A 272 -0.17 -20.21 8.68
C HIS A 272 0.46 -20.23 10.07
N GLY A 273 -0.24 -19.66 11.05
CA GLY A 273 0.18 -19.63 12.44
C GLY A 273 0.07 -18.26 13.07
N LEU A 274 0.76 -18.09 14.19
CA LEU A 274 0.78 -16.87 14.98
C LEU A 274 1.68 -15.82 14.32
N TYR A 275 1.14 -14.61 14.20
CA TYR A 275 1.86 -13.40 13.87
C TYR A 275 1.83 -12.51 15.11
N GLN A 276 3.01 -12.13 15.57
CA GLN A 276 3.18 -11.34 16.79
C GLN A 276 4.19 -10.24 16.54
N PHE A 277 3.82 -9.00 16.84
CA PHE A 277 4.65 -7.81 16.65
C PHE A 277 4.72 -7.03 17.96
N GLU A 278 5.93 -6.78 18.43
CA GLU A 278 6.20 -6.04 19.66
C GLU A 278 6.55 -4.59 19.35
N PHE A 279 5.98 -3.68 20.14
CA PHE A 279 6.18 -2.25 20.04
C PHE A 279 6.43 -1.65 21.42
N GLU A 280 7.26 -0.62 21.45
CA GLU A 280 7.46 0.26 22.60
C GLU A 280 6.94 1.66 22.26
N ARG A 281 6.01 2.17 23.06
CA ARG A 281 5.48 3.53 22.90
C ARG A 281 6.40 4.56 23.55
N PRO A 282 6.34 5.85 23.16
CA PRO A 282 7.18 6.90 23.75
C PRO A 282 7.01 7.10 25.27
N ASP A 283 5.89 6.66 25.85
CA ASP A 283 5.61 6.70 27.29
C ASP A 283 6.13 5.46 28.05
N GLY A 284 6.76 4.52 27.34
CA GLY A 284 7.30 3.26 27.90
C GLY A 284 6.29 2.11 27.95
N GLU A 285 5.08 2.29 27.43
CA GLU A 285 4.11 1.19 27.31
C GLU A 285 4.60 0.16 26.29
N HIS A 286 4.68 -1.12 26.73
CA HIS A 286 4.94 -2.26 25.85
C HIS A 286 3.63 -2.82 25.30
N LEU A 287 3.60 -3.00 23.99
CA LEU A 287 2.41 -3.36 23.24
C LEU A 287 2.68 -4.52 22.31
N LEU A 288 1.75 -5.47 22.25
CA LEU A 288 1.83 -6.61 21.36
C LEU A 288 0.63 -6.60 20.41
N LEU A 289 0.89 -6.62 19.12
CA LEU A 289 -0.13 -6.80 18.10
C LEU A 289 -0.08 -8.24 17.60
N CYS A 290 -1.18 -8.98 17.76
CA CYS A 290 -1.25 -10.39 17.41
C CYS A 290 -2.44 -10.71 16.50
N TRP A 291 -2.24 -11.66 15.60
CA TRP A 291 -3.31 -12.35 14.88
C TRP A 291 -2.85 -13.76 14.50
N SER A 292 -3.78 -14.59 14.05
CA SER A 292 -3.46 -15.84 13.37
C SER A 292 -3.75 -15.73 11.87
N HIS A 293 -2.91 -16.36 11.06
CA HIS A 293 -3.21 -16.59 9.64
C HIS A 293 -3.53 -18.07 9.42
N GLY A 294 -4.58 -18.35 8.64
CA GLY A 294 -5.08 -19.70 8.44
C GLY A 294 -6.08 -20.11 9.53
N PRO A 295 -6.01 -21.35 10.05
CA PRO A 295 -6.87 -21.79 11.15
C PRO A 295 -6.72 -20.93 12.40
N ALA A 296 -7.79 -20.83 13.18
CA ALA A 296 -7.71 -20.26 14.51
C ALA A 296 -6.75 -21.09 15.38
N ILE A 297 -6.00 -20.41 16.24
CA ILE A 297 -5.00 -21.04 17.13
C ILE A 297 -5.27 -20.60 18.56
N ALA A 298 -4.85 -21.40 19.54
CA ALA A 298 -4.92 -21.00 20.93
C ALA A 298 -4.18 -19.67 21.15
N ALA A 299 -4.78 -18.75 21.90
CA ALA A 299 -4.12 -17.50 22.24
C ALA A 299 -2.82 -17.74 23.03
N PRO A 300 -1.78 -16.92 22.80
CA PRO A 300 -0.53 -17.04 23.55
C PRO A 300 -0.81 -16.86 25.05
N ALA A 301 -0.11 -17.64 25.88
CA ALA A 301 -0.15 -17.50 27.32
C ALA A 301 0.68 -16.27 27.72
N LEU A 302 0.04 -15.10 27.78
CA LEU A 302 0.64 -13.84 28.18
C LEU A 302 -0.23 -13.11 29.20
N GLU A 303 0.39 -12.24 29.99
CA GLU A 303 -0.30 -11.30 30.89
C GLU A 303 -0.28 -9.90 30.27
N ALA A 304 -1.47 -9.32 30.09
CA ALA A 304 -1.66 -7.97 29.57
C ALA A 304 -2.67 -7.24 30.45
N ALA A 305 -2.45 -5.95 30.72
CA ALA A 305 -3.38 -5.17 31.53
C ALA A 305 -4.68 -4.83 30.79
N ARG A 306 -4.59 -4.66 29.45
CA ARG A 306 -5.75 -4.40 28.59
C ARG A 306 -5.60 -5.12 27.26
N ILE A 307 -6.74 -5.45 26.68
CA ILE A 307 -6.82 -6.11 25.37
C ILE A 307 -7.86 -5.35 24.57
N GLU A 308 -7.51 -4.96 23.35
CA GLU A 308 -8.37 -4.20 22.46
C GLU A 308 -8.49 -4.93 21.11
N ASP A 309 -9.68 -4.91 20.52
CA ASP A 309 -9.89 -5.39 19.15
C ASP A 309 -9.33 -4.39 18.11
N ALA A 310 -9.40 -4.76 16.83
CA ALA A 310 -8.92 -3.92 15.72
C ALA A 310 -9.54 -2.50 15.70
N LEU A 311 -10.73 -2.32 16.27
CA LEU A 311 -11.48 -1.06 16.31
C LEU A 311 -11.25 -0.27 17.60
N GLY A 312 -10.46 -0.81 18.54
CA GLY A 312 -10.18 -0.20 19.84
C GLY A 312 -11.20 -0.51 20.93
N ASN A 313 -12.09 -1.49 20.74
CA ASN A 313 -13.01 -1.90 21.80
C ASN A 313 -12.28 -2.79 22.80
N SER A 314 -12.39 -2.50 24.09
CA SER A 314 -11.79 -3.33 25.14
C SER A 314 -12.49 -4.68 25.27
N LEU A 315 -11.71 -5.75 25.42
CA LEU A 315 -12.18 -7.10 25.68
C LEU A 315 -12.07 -7.42 27.18
N GLU A 316 -13.09 -8.07 27.75
CA GLU A 316 -13.12 -8.44 29.18
C GLU A 316 -12.10 -9.54 29.54
N ALA A 317 -11.70 -10.35 28.56
CA ALA A 317 -10.74 -11.44 28.73
C ALA A 317 -10.02 -11.74 27.41
N ILE A 318 -8.85 -12.37 27.50
CA ILE A 318 -8.12 -12.90 26.34
C ILE A 318 -9.02 -13.93 25.64
N PRO A 319 -9.28 -13.78 24.33
CA PRO A 319 -10.00 -14.80 23.57
C PRO A 319 -9.32 -16.16 23.68
N LYS A 320 -10.10 -17.24 23.73
CA LYS A 320 -9.53 -18.60 23.77
C LYS A 320 -8.70 -18.91 22.53
N GLU A 321 -9.11 -18.34 21.40
CA GLU A 321 -8.46 -18.54 20.11
C GLU A 321 -8.23 -17.18 19.42
N LEU A 322 -7.09 -17.04 18.76
CA LEU A 322 -6.80 -15.97 17.83
C LEU A 322 -7.24 -16.37 16.43
N SER A 323 -7.75 -15.39 15.69
CA SER A 323 -8.19 -15.51 14.30
C SER A 323 -7.44 -14.49 13.42
N GLY A 324 -7.92 -14.32 12.18
CA GLY A 324 -7.38 -13.33 11.23
C GLY A 324 -7.51 -11.87 11.64
N SER A 325 -8.26 -11.56 12.70
CA SER A 325 -8.48 -10.19 13.18
C SER A 325 -7.39 -9.77 14.18
N PRO A 326 -6.71 -8.63 13.95
CA PRO A 326 -5.69 -8.14 14.87
C PRO A 326 -6.24 -7.80 16.26
N LEU A 327 -5.49 -8.19 17.29
CA LEU A 327 -5.72 -7.82 18.68
C LEU A 327 -4.51 -7.10 19.25
N TYR A 328 -4.76 -6.04 20.00
CA TYR A 328 -3.77 -5.28 20.73
C TYR A 328 -3.75 -5.73 22.18
N PHE A 329 -2.61 -6.21 22.65
CA PHE A 329 -2.35 -6.48 24.06
C PHE A 329 -1.48 -5.36 24.60
N ARG A 330 -1.93 -4.73 25.69
CA ARG A 330 -1.37 -3.48 26.21
C ARG A 330 -0.80 -3.68 27.61
N ASP A 331 0.24 -2.92 27.91
CA ASP A 331 1.03 -3.04 29.14
C ASP A 331 1.45 -4.50 29.39
N VAL A 332 2.00 -5.15 28.37
CA VAL A 332 2.38 -6.57 28.45
C VAL A 332 3.64 -6.70 29.32
N THR A 333 3.58 -7.58 30.32
CA THR A 333 4.72 -7.87 31.21
C THR A 333 5.33 -9.23 30.90
N GLY A 334 6.65 -9.36 31.03
CA GLY A 334 7.36 -10.63 30.84
C GLY A 334 7.70 -10.95 29.38
N LEU A 335 7.73 -9.92 28.51
CA LEU A 335 8.36 -10.02 27.20
C LEU A 335 9.86 -10.25 27.37
N SER A 336 10.42 -11.19 26.59
CA SER A 336 11.78 -11.71 26.74
C SER A 336 12.82 -10.87 26.04
#